data_AF-A0A9W6BNG7-F1
#
_entry.id   AF-A0A9W6BNG7-F1
#
_cell.length_a   1.000
_cell.length_b   1.000
_cell.length_c   1.000
_cell.angle_alpha   90.00
_cell.angle_beta   90.00
_cell.angle_gamma   90.00
#
_symmetry.space_group_name_H-M   'P 1'
#
loop_
_entity.id
_entity.type
_entity.pdbx_description
1 polymer ?
#
loop_
_entity_poly.entity_id
_entity_poly.type
_entity_poly.pdbx_seq_one_letter_code
_entity_poly.pdbx_strand_id
1 'polypeptide(L)'
;MDDASYEGLFRPIMTAIMERFRPEAIVLQSGADSLAGDKLGVFNLSIPGHGRCHAFLRAFGLPLLVLGGGGYKVKNVARCWAYETGVLLGMEGSMSDLLPPNDYYQVFGPDYRLTPSLEPAKPNQNKRETLDKIRSTILERLRHLHPPGVAFHERAPDALSTEYLDSLETGTGAGAGAGAGAGRADGGGGGEMDTSS
;
A
#
# COMPACT_ATOMS: atom_id res chain seq x y z
N MET A 1 17.07 -6.38 -15.76
CA MET A 1 16.35 -5.16 -15.38
C MET A 1 17.08 -4.55 -14.20
N ASP A 2 17.64 -3.36 -14.36
CA ASP A 2 18.25 -2.59 -13.26
C ASP A 2 17.28 -1.51 -12.77
N ASP A 3 17.65 -0.83 -11.69
CA ASP A 3 16.84 0.21 -11.05
C ASP A 3 16.41 1.30 -12.03
N ALA A 4 17.34 1.85 -12.82
CA ALA A 4 17.06 2.96 -13.74
C ALA A 4 16.10 2.55 -14.86
N SER A 5 16.30 1.35 -15.42
CA SER A 5 15.43 0.79 -16.46
C SER A 5 14.02 0.53 -15.92
N TYR A 6 13.92 -0.01 -14.70
CA TYR A 6 12.63 -0.30 -14.07
C TYR A 6 11.87 0.98 -13.76
N GLU A 7 12.54 1.95 -13.13
CA GLU A 7 11.96 3.26 -12.80
C GLU A 7 11.50 4.02 -14.07
N GLY A 8 12.28 3.94 -15.16
CA GLY A 8 11.95 4.55 -16.44
C GLY A 8 10.73 3.96 -17.16
N LEU A 9 10.33 2.73 -16.80
CA LEU A 9 9.05 2.13 -17.20
C LEU A 9 7.95 2.43 -16.19
N PHE A 10 8.23 2.20 -14.90
CA PHE A 10 7.25 2.21 -13.83
C PHE A 10 6.59 3.59 -13.70
N ARG A 11 7.38 4.66 -13.56
CA ARG A 11 6.82 5.99 -13.30
C ARG A 11 5.89 6.46 -14.41
N PRO A 12 6.27 6.48 -15.71
CA PRO A 12 5.37 6.96 -16.75
C PRO A 12 4.08 6.15 -16.87
N ILE A 13 4.17 4.82 -16.73
CA ILE A 13 3.02 3.93 -16.83
C ILE A 13 2.08 4.16 -15.65
N MET A 14 2.61 4.21 -14.43
CA MET A 14 1.80 4.45 -13.23
C MET A 14 1.20 5.85 -13.23
N THR A 15 1.93 6.90 -13.65
CA THR A 15 1.34 8.24 -13.86
C THR A 15 0.12 8.18 -14.77
N ALA A 16 0.23 7.54 -15.93
CA ALA A 16 -0.89 7.43 -16.87
C ALA A 16 -2.07 6.62 -16.28
N ILE A 17 -1.80 5.57 -15.50
CA ILE A 17 -2.85 4.83 -14.79
C ILE A 17 -3.56 5.75 -13.79
N MET A 18 -2.82 6.49 -12.96
CA MET A 18 -3.40 7.40 -11.99
C MET A 18 -4.28 8.48 -12.66
N GLU A 19 -3.83 9.03 -13.79
CA GLU A 19 -4.59 10.03 -14.55
C GLU A 19 -5.84 9.48 -15.24
N ARG A 20 -5.78 8.25 -15.78
CA ARG A 20 -6.86 7.67 -16.61
C ARG A 20 -7.83 6.83 -15.80
N PHE A 21 -7.32 5.93 -14.97
CA PHE A 21 -8.13 5.07 -14.12
C PHE A 21 -8.71 5.85 -12.93
N ARG A 22 -8.01 6.89 -12.44
CA ARG A 22 -8.39 7.69 -11.27
C ARG A 22 -8.82 6.83 -10.08
N PRO A 23 -7.94 5.95 -9.58
CA PRO A 23 -8.28 5.12 -8.43
C PRO A 23 -8.55 6.00 -7.20
N GLU A 24 -9.42 5.52 -6.32
CA GLU A 24 -9.65 6.12 -4.99
C GLU A 24 -8.83 5.41 -3.89
N ALA A 25 -8.24 4.25 -4.20
CA ALA A 25 -7.32 3.51 -3.34
C ALA A 25 -6.33 2.70 -4.18
N ILE A 26 -5.15 2.40 -3.61
CA ILE A 26 -4.09 1.60 -4.23
C ILE A 26 -3.85 0.35 -3.39
N VAL A 27 -3.79 -0.81 -4.05
CA VAL A 27 -3.27 -2.05 -3.47
C VAL A 27 -1.97 -2.38 -4.17
N LEU A 28 -0.86 -2.32 -3.44
CA LEU A 28 0.49 -2.62 -3.93
C LEU A 28 0.93 -3.98 -3.40
N GLN A 29 1.15 -4.94 -4.29
CA GLN A 29 1.84 -6.18 -3.97
C GLN A 29 3.35 -5.94 -4.09
N SER A 30 4.09 -6.09 -2.98
CA SER A 30 5.52 -5.79 -2.86
C SER A 30 6.36 -7.07 -2.82
N GLY A 31 6.34 -7.83 -3.92
CA GLY A 31 7.19 -9.01 -4.09
C GLY A 31 8.68 -8.66 -4.13
N ALA A 32 9.45 -9.19 -3.19
CA ALA A 32 10.89 -8.97 -3.06
C ALA A 32 11.73 -9.95 -3.92
N ASP A 33 11.10 -10.80 -4.73
CA ASP A 33 11.80 -11.67 -5.69
C ASP A 33 12.30 -10.92 -6.93
N SER A 34 11.95 -9.64 -7.10
CA SER A 34 12.53 -8.75 -8.10
C SER A 34 13.94 -8.23 -7.72
N LEU A 35 14.38 -8.43 -6.47
CA LEU A 35 15.69 -8.01 -6.00
C LEU A 35 16.84 -8.80 -6.65
N ALA A 36 17.99 -8.15 -6.79
CA ALA A 36 19.19 -8.81 -7.27
C ALA A 36 19.61 -9.97 -6.35
N GLY A 37 20.04 -11.07 -6.96
CA GLY A 37 20.50 -12.25 -6.23
C GLY A 37 19.40 -13.01 -5.49
N ASP A 38 18.12 -12.79 -5.79
CA ASP A 38 17.04 -13.70 -5.38
C ASP A 38 17.24 -15.11 -5.99
N LYS A 39 16.66 -16.13 -5.35
CA LYS A 39 16.82 -17.52 -5.78
C LYS A 39 16.00 -17.86 -7.04
N LEU A 40 14.82 -17.28 -7.19
CA LEU A 40 13.93 -17.53 -8.34
C LEU A 40 13.86 -16.31 -9.27
N GLY A 41 14.02 -15.11 -8.71
CA GLY A 41 14.09 -13.85 -9.43
C GLY A 41 15.25 -13.73 -10.43
N VAL A 42 14.98 -12.99 -11.52
CA VAL A 42 15.99 -12.72 -12.57
C VAL A 42 16.27 -11.22 -12.77
N PHE A 43 15.68 -10.36 -11.95
CA PHE A 43 15.92 -8.93 -11.96
C PHE A 43 17.17 -8.59 -11.12
N ASN A 44 17.63 -7.33 -11.25
CA ASN A 44 18.75 -6.79 -10.47
C ASN A 44 18.32 -5.51 -9.74
N LEU A 45 17.14 -5.51 -9.11
CA LEU A 45 16.75 -4.35 -8.33
C LEU A 45 17.53 -4.29 -7.02
N SER A 46 17.97 -3.08 -6.66
CA SER A 46 18.46 -2.81 -5.31
C SER A 46 17.29 -2.58 -4.36
N ILE A 47 17.54 -2.69 -3.05
CA ILE A 47 16.52 -2.37 -2.04
C ILE A 47 16.05 -0.90 -2.17
N PRO A 48 16.94 0.10 -2.28
CA PRO A 48 16.52 1.48 -2.57
C PRO A 48 15.74 1.62 -3.89
N GLY A 49 16.18 0.92 -4.95
CA GLY A 49 15.50 0.94 -6.24
C GLY A 49 14.06 0.42 -6.17
N HIS A 50 13.84 -0.66 -5.43
CA HIS A 50 12.51 -1.18 -5.15
C HIS A 50 11.66 -0.17 -4.35
N GLY A 51 12.24 0.39 -3.27
CA GLY A 51 11.60 1.40 -2.42
C GLY A 51 11.17 2.67 -3.15
N ARG A 52 11.85 3.08 -4.24
CA ARG A 52 11.41 4.24 -5.06
C ARG A 52 9.99 4.09 -5.62
N CYS A 53 9.54 2.86 -5.88
CA CYS A 53 8.18 2.60 -6.34
C CYS A 53 7.15 2.94 -5.24
N HIS A 54 7.48 2.62 -3.98
CA HIS A 54 6.65 2.93 -2.82
C HIS A 54 6.58 4.43 -2.59
N ALA A 55 7.72 5.13 -2.61
CA ALA A 55 7.78 6.58 -2.49
C ALA A 55 6.93 7.27 -3.57
N PHE A 56 7.02 6.78 -4.81
CA PHE A 56 6.26 7.31 -5.94
C PHE A 56 4.75 7.12 -5.76
N LEU A 57 4.29 5.93 -5.37
CA LEU A 57 2.86 5.67 -5.17
C LEU A 57 2.30 6.41 -3.94
N ARG A 58 3.07 6.47 -2.86
CA ARG A 58 2.71 7.23 -1.65
C ARG A 58 2.49 8.71 -1.95
N ALA A 59 3.28 9.30 -2.85
CA ALA A 59 3.18 10.72 -3.19
C ALA A 59 1.83 11.14 -3.80
N PHE A 60 1.01 10.20 -4.29
CA PHE A 60 -0.34 10.50 -4.77
C PHE A 60 -1.34 10.76 -3.64
N GLY A 61 -1.00 10.45 -2.37
CA GLY A 61 -1.84 10.76 -1.22
C GLY A 61 -3.14 9.96 -1.13
N LEU A 62 -3.23 8.82 -1.83
CA LEU A 62 -4.38 7.92 -1.75
C LEU A 62 -4.19 6.88 -0.63
N PRO A 63 -5.30 6.32 -0.09
CA PRO A 63 -5.26 5.11 0.72
C PRO A 63 -4.43 4.02 0.02
N LEU A 64 -3.37 3.57 0.68
CA LEU A 64 -2.39 2.63 0.12
C LEU A 64 -2.29 1.40 1.03
N LEU A 65 -2.76 0.25 0.53
CA LEU A 65 -2.56 -1.05 1.15
C LEU A 65 -1.35 -1.72 0.52
N VAL A 66 -0.31 -1.99 1.30
CA VAL A 66 0.89 -2.69 0.86
C VAL A 66 0.89 -4.11 1.39
N LEU A 67 1.04 -5.07 0.48
CA LEU A 67 1.14 -6.50 0.78
C LEU A 67 2.55 -6.99 0.50
N GLY A 68 2.94 -8.09 1.15
CA GLY A 68 4.15 -8.81 0.80
C GLY A 68 4.02 -9.57 -0.53
N GLY A 69 4.72 -10.70 -0.64
CA GLY A 69 4.75 -11.46 -1.88
C GLY A 69 5.82 -12.52 -1.92
N GLY A 70 6.24 -12.84 -3.15
CA GLY A 70 7.44 -13.66 -3.40
C GLY A 70 8.70 -12.99 -2.84
N GLY A 71 9.74 -13.80 -2.67
CA GLY A 71 11.01 -13.40 -2.05
C GLY A 71 11.69 -14.60 -1.43
N TYR A 72 12.70 -15.13 -2.11
CA TYR A 72 13.25 -16.46 -1.85
C TYR A 72 14.66 -16.44 -1.27
N LYS A 73 15.26 -15.24 -1.14
CA LYS A 73 16.39 -14.96 -0.25
C LYS A 73 15.91 -14.19 0.98
N VAL A 74 15.43 -14.92 1.99
CA VAL A 74 14.75 -14.39 3.20
C VAL A 74 15.45 -13.18 3.85
N LYS A 75 16.79 -13.21 3.98
CA LYS A 75 17.53 -12.07 4.57
C LYS A 75 17.39 -10.76 3.78
N ASN A 76 17.27 -10.85 2.45
CA ASN A 76 17.04 -9.68 1.61
C ASN A 76 15.57 -9.25 1.64
N VAL A 77 14.63 -10.19 1.75
CA VAL A 77 13.20 -9.89 1.95
C VAL A 77 13.01 -9.06 3.22
N ALA A 78 13.60 -9.50 4.34
CA ALA A 78 13.53 -8.79 5.61
C ALA A 78 14.08 -7.36 5.51
N ARG A 79 15.23 -7.17 4.86
CA ARG A 79 15.81 -5.85 4.61
C ARG A 79 14.92 -4.98 3.73
N CYS A 80 14.38 -5.56 2.65
CA CYS A 80 13.56 -4.84 1.67
C CYS A 80 12.29 -4.29 2.30
N TRP A 81 11.53 -5.14 2.99
CA TRP A 81 10.29 -4.72 3.63
C TRP A 81 10.52 -3.79 4.82
N ALA A 82 11.61 -3.95 5.57
CA ALA A 82 12.00 -2.99 6.60
C ALA A 82 12.30 -1.61 6.01
N TYR A 83 13.06 -1.56 4.91
CA TYR A 83 13.38 -0.30 4.20
C TYR A 83 12.12 0.34 3.60
N GLU A 84 11.29 -0.44 2.91
CA GLU A 84 10.01 0.02 2.33
C GLU A 84 9.06 0.57 3.40
N THR A 85 9.01 -0.05 4.58
CA THR A 85 8.23 0.48 5.69
C THR A 85 8.74 1.86 6.09
N GLY A 86 10.05 2.05 6.19
CA GLY A 86 10.64 3.37 6.41
C GLY A 86 10.30 4.39 5.31
N VAL A 87 10.33 3.98 4.04
CA VAL A 87 9.91 4.82 2.90
C VAL A 87 8.43 5.22 3.02
N LEU A 88 7.56 4.30 3.40
CA LEU A 88 6.13 4.57 3.59
C LEU A 88 5.86 5.52 4.77
N LEU A 89 6.74 5.52 5.77
CA LEU A 89 6.73 6.45 6.90
C LEU A 89 7.42 7.79 6.58
N GLY A 90 8.12 7.92 5.45
CA GLY A 90 8.89 9.12 5.11
C GLY A 90 10.19 9.26 5.88
N MET A 91 10.76 8.12 6.29
CA MET A 91 11.96 8.01 7.11
C MET A 91 13.17 7.54 6.30
N GLU A 92 13.06 7.34 4.98
CA GLU A 92 14.13 6.77 4.16
C GLU A 92 15.45 7.55 4.22
N GLY A 93 15.41 8.86 4.49
CA GLY A 93 16.59 9.70 4.67
C GLY A 93 17.22 9.63 6.07
N SER A 94 16.50 9.08 7.06
CA SER A 94 16.96 8.96 8.46
C SER A 94 17.20 7.52 8.90
N MET A 95 16.91 6.52 8.05
CA MET A 95 17.22 5.12 8.34
C MET A 95 18.73 4.89 8.37
N SER A 96 19.22 4.35 9.48
CA SER A 96 20.59 3.84 9.57
C SER A 96 20.79 2.68 8.60
N ASP A 97 21.87 2.74 7.84
CA ASP A 97 22.26 1.60 6.99
C ASP A 97 22.90 0.48 7.80
N LEU A 98 23.38 0.72 9.03
CA LEU A 98 23.78 -0.36 9.95
C LEU A 98 22.52 -0.94 10.62
N LEU A 99 22.40 -2.26 10.58
CA LEU A 99 21.29 -2.97 11.22
C LEU A 99 21.40 -2.88 12.75
N PRO A 100 20.28 -2.65 13.46
CA PRO A 100 20.29 -2.71 14.92
C PRO A 100 20.44 -4.17 15.40
N PRO A 101 21.03 -4.38 16.59
CA PRO A 101 21.03 -5.70 17.23
C PRO A 101 19.60 -6.26 17.35
N ASN A 102 19.44 -7.53 17.02
CA ASN A 102 18.18 -8.27 17.09
C ASN A 102 18.45 -9.78 17.17
N ASP A 103 17.43 -10.58 17.48
CA ASP A 103 17.55 -12.04 17.66
C ASP A 103 18.09 -12.77 16.40
N TYR A 104 17.91 -12.18 15.22
CA TYR A 104 18.32 -12.74 13.93
C TYR A 104 19.58 -12.06 13.35
N TYR A 105 20.26 -11.21 14.11
CA TYR A 105 21.33 -10.33 13.61
C TYR A 105 22.43 -11.07 12.83
N GLN A 106 22.80 -12.27 13.29
CA GLN A 106 23.85 -13.08 12.66
C GLN A 106 23.52 -13.52 11.22
N VAL A 107 22.23 -13.60 10.86
CA VAL A 107 21.77 -14.00 9.51
C VAL A 107 22.15 -12.95 8.45
N PHE A 108 22.35 -11.70 8.88
CA PHE A 108 22.66 -10.56 8.01
C PHE A 108 24.16 -10.38 7.76
N GLY A 109 25.00 -11.27 8.29
CA GLY A 109 26.43 -11.28 7.98
C GLY A 109 26.73 -11.51 6.49
N PRO A 110 27.91 -11.08 6.02
CA PRO A 110 28.97 -10.42 6.79
C PRO A 110 28.83 -8.89 6.89
N ASP A 111 27.92 -8.28 6.12
CA ASP A 111 27.83 -6.82 6.00
C ASP A 111 27.06 -6.17 7.15
N TYR A 112 26.02 -6.83 7.69
CA TYR A 112 25.11 -6.26 8.69
C TYR A 112 24.48 -4.92 8.29
N ARG A 113 24.28 -4.71 6.99
CA ARG A 113 23.69 -3.49 6.42
C ARG A 113 22.24 -3.69 6.01
N LEU A 114 21.46 -2.60 6.04
CA LEU A 114 20.09 -2.57 5.57
C LEU A 114 20.04 -2.60 4.03
N THR A 115 20.93 -1.84 3.38
CA THR A 115 20.98 -1.71 1.92
C THR A 115 22.32 -2.15 1.33
N PRO A 116 22.73 -3.42 1.53
CA PRO A 116 23.99 -3.91 0.96
C PRO A 116 23.93 -3.96 -0.57
N SER A 117 25.10 -3.92 -1.22
CA SER A 117 25.19 -4.25 -2.65
C SER A 117 24.80 -5.72 -2.85
N LEU A 118 23.78 -5.95 -3.66
CA LEU A 118 23.23 -7.28 -3.88
C LEU A 118 23.92 -7.94 -5.08
N GLU A 119 24.61 -9.05 -4.82
CA GLU A 119 25.35 -9.82 -5.84
C GLU A 119 24.71 -11.20 -6.13
N PRO A 120 24.99 -11.79 -7.32
CA PRO A 120 25.68 -11.18 -8.45
C PRO A 120 24.76 -10.32 -9.31
N ALA A 121 25.21 -9.14 -9.70
CA ALA A 121 24.51 -8.33 -10.70
C ALA A 121 24.59 -9.02 -12.08
N LYS A 122 23.47 -9.54 -12.58
CA LYS A 122 23.38 -10.11 -13.94
C LYS A 122 23.53 -8.98 -14.97
N PRO A 123 24.09 -9.19 -16.18
CA PRO A 123 24.08 -8.16 -17.21
C PRO A 123 22.64 -7.72 -17.54
N ASN A 124 22.38 -6.41 -17.64
CA ASN A 124 21.07 -5.93 -18.05
C ASN A 124 20.86 -6.14 -19.55
N GLN A 125 20.06 -7.14 -19.91
CA GLN A 125 19.73 -7.46 -21.31
C GLN A 125 18.53 -6.66 -21.86
N ASN A 126 17.98 -5.74 -21.07
CA ASN A 126 16.83 -4.92 -21.47
C ASN A 126 17.33 -3.73 -22.27
N LYS A 127 17.28 -3.85 -23.60
CA LYS A 127 17.65 -2.76 -24.51
C LYS A 127 16.67 -1.60 -24.40
N ARG A 128 17.19 -0.37 -24.41
CA ARG A 128 16.39 0.85 -24.28
C ARG A 128 15.29 0.94 -25.32
N GLU A 129 15.58 0.56 -26.57
CA GLU A 129 14.61 0.59 -27.66
C GLU A 129 13.44 -0.36 -27.41
N THR A 130 13.72 -1.52 -26.81
CA THR A 130 12.68 -2.49 -26.43
C THR A 130 11.82 -1.94 -25.30
N LEU A 131 12.42 -1.33 -24.28
CA LEU A 131 11.69 -0.73 -23.16
C LEU A 131 10.83 0.44 -23.63
N ASP A 132 11.36 1.31 -24.48
CA ASP A 132 10.63 2.44 -25.06
C ASP A 132 9.44 1.96 -25.90
N LYS A 133 9.60 0.87 -26.67
CA LYS A 133 8.50 0.25 -27.42
C LYS A 133 7.42 -0.32 -26.52
N ILE A 134 7.80 -1.02 -25.44
CA ILE A 134 6.87 -1.55 -24.44
C ILE A 134 6.11 -0.40 -23.78
N ARG A 135 6.81 0.64 -23.32
CA ARG A 135 6.21 1.83 -22.71
C ARG A 135 5.20 2.48 -23.63
N SER A 136 5.57 2.78 -24.87
CA SER A 136 4.68 3.41 -25.84
C SER A 136 3.43 2.56 -26.12
N THR A 137 3.59 1.23 -26.19
CA THR A 137 2.49 0.30 -26.42
C THR A 137 1.51 0.28 -25.24
N ILE A 138 2.03 0.27 -24.00
CA ILE A 138 1.21 0.31 -22.79
C ILE A 138 0.49 1.65 -22.68
N LEU A 139 1.20 2.76 -22.87
CA LEU A 139 0.62 4.11 -22.81
C LEU A 139 -0.49 4.30 -23.83
N GLU A 140 -0.31 3.80 -25.07
CA GLU A 140 -1.36 3.87 -26.09
C GLU A 140 -2.61 3.09 -25.66
N ARG A 141 -2.44 1.86 -25.11
CA ARG A 141 -3.57 1.07 -24.59
C ARG A 141 -4.30 1.79 -23.46
N LEU A 142 -3.57 2.43 -22.55
CA LEU A 142 -4.14 3.18 -21.43
C LEU A 142 -4.99 4.39 -21.89
N ARG A 143 -4.82 4.89 -23.11
CA ARG A 143 -5.68 5.96 -23.66
C ARG A 143 -7.14 5.52 -23.84
N HIS A 144 -7.37 4.22 -23.98
CA HIS A 144 -8.71 3.65 -24.12
C HIS A 144 -9.31 3.20 -22.78
N LEU A 145 -8.57 3.35 -21.68
CA LEU A 145 -9.07 3.06 -20.34
C LEU A 145 -9.97 4.20 -19.87
N HIS A 146 -11.18 3.84 -19.44
CA HIS A 146 -12.11 4.77 -18.82
C HIS A 146 -12.06 4.61 -17.30
N PRO A 147 -12.29 5.69 -16.53
CA PRO A 147 -12.50 5.57 -15.10
C PRO A 147 -13.63 4.57 -14.80
N PRO A 148 -13.57 3.85 -13.66
CA PRO A 148 -14.67 3.00 -13.25
C PRO A 148 -15.96 3.82 -13.12
N GLY A 149 -17.08 3.28 -13.61
CA GLY A 149 -18.39 3.95 -13.61
C GLY A 149 -19.12 3.93 -12.26
N VAL A 150 -18.51 3.34 -11.23
CA VAL A 150 -19.08 3.23 -9.88
C VAL A 150 -18.18 4.01 -8.94
N ALA A 151 -18.74 5.03 -8.30
CA ALA A 151 -18.03 5.82 -7.30
C ALA A 151 -17.91 5.03 -5.99
N PHE A 152 -16.85 5.27 -5.22
CA PHE A 152 -16.83 4.81 -3.84
C PHE A 152 -17.96 5.51 -3.06
N HIS A 153 -18.59 4.75 -2.18
CA HIS A 153 -19.53 5.28 -1.20
C HIS A 153 -18.96 5.05 0.18
N GLU A 154 -18.86 6.13 0.95
CA GLU A 154 -18.55 6.05 2.36
C GLU A 154 -19.66 5.25 3.03
N ARG A 155 -19.30 4.07 3.55
CA ARG A 155 -20.22 3.27 4.33
C ARG A 155 -20.40 3.98 5.67
N ALA A 156 -21.65 4.14 6.12
CA ALA A 156 -21.92 4.63 7.47
C ALA A 156 -21.09 3.83 8.47
N PRO A 157 -20.50 4.47 9.51
CA PRO A 157 -19.65 3.78 10.45
C PRO A 157 -20.40 2.58 11.02
N ASP A 158 -19.88 1.37 10.79
CA ASP A 158 -20.42 0.16 11.40
C ASP A 158 -20.33 0.34 12.94
N ALA A 159 -21.27 -0.25 13.70
CA ALA A 159 -21.43 -0.10 15.15
C ALA A 159 -20.20 -0.53 16.00
N LEU A 160 -19.11 -0.93 15.36
CA LEU A 160 -17.80 -1.18 15.94
C LEU A 160 -16.91 0.02 15.61
N SER A 161 -17.25 1.20 16.15
CA SER A 161 -16.34 2.34 16.09
C SER A 161 -15.03 2.00 16.79
N THR A 162 -13.94 2.67 16.42
CA THR A 162 -12.66 2.56 17.13
C THR A 162 -12.84 2.85 18.62
N GLU A 163 -13.77 3.72 18.98
CA GLU A 163 -14.20 4.00 20.35
C GLU A 163 -14.87 2.80 21.04
N TYR A 164 -15.65 1.99 20.31
CA TYR A 164 -16.23 0.75 20.84
C TYR A 164 -15.14 -0.30 21.09
N LEU A 165 -14.18 -0.44 20.17
CA LEU A 165 -13.04 -1.34 20.36
C LEU A 165 -12.14 -0.89 21.53
N ASP A 166 -11.85 0.41 21.63
CA ASP A 166 -11.15 1.00 22.79
C ASP A 166 -11.93 0.75 24.09
N SER A 167 -13.27 0.85 24.07
CA SER A 167 -14.09 0.60 25.27
C SER A 167 -14.07 -0.85 25.76
N LEU A 168 -13.88 -1.81 24.84
CA LEU A 168 -13.70 -3.22 25.17
C LEU A 168 -12.30 -3.48 25.76
N GLU A 169 -11.29 -2.73 25.34
CA GLU A 169 -9.94 -2.81 25.86
C GLU A 169 -9.77 -2.09 27.22
N THR A 170 -10.49 -0.99 27.47
CA THR A 170 -10.43 -0.24 28.74
C THR A 170 -11.33 -0.80 29.85
N GLY A 171 -12.15 -1.82 29.57
CA GLY A 171 -12.93 -2.54 30.59
C GLY A 171 -14.06 -1.74 31.26
N THR A 172 -14.51 -0.63 30.67
CA THR A 172 -15.60 0.19 31.21
C THR A 172 -16.94 -0.19 30.60
N GLY A 173 -17.43 -1.38 30.91
CA GLY A 173 -18.79 -1.81 30.54
C GLY A 173 -19.83 -1.10 31.39
N ALA A 174 -20.63 -0.21 30.79
CA ALA A 174 -21.81 0.37 31.43
C ALA A 174 -22.89 -0.72 31.60
N GLY A 175 -23.24 -1.00 32.85
CA GLY A 175 -24.28 -1.97 33.21
C GLY A 175 -25.65 -1.53 32.72
N ALA A 176 -26.28 -2.37 31.89
CA ALA A 176 -27.69 -2.27 31.56
C ALA A 176 -28.53 -2.72 32.78
N GLY A 177 -29.04 -1.75 33.53
CA GLY A 177 -30.03 -1.96 34.58
C GLY A 177 -31.45 -1.86 34.02
N ALA A 178 -32.20 -2.97 34.07
CA ALA A 178 -33.61 -3.04 33.76
C ALA A 178 -34.48 -2.23 34.75
N GLY A 179 -35.55 -1.61 34.25
CA GLY A 179 -36.58 -0.97 35.07
C GLY A 179 -37.87 -0.78 34.27
N ALA A 180 -38.81 -1.71 34.45
CA ALA A 180 -40.17 -1.64 33.91
C ALA A 180 -41.03 -0.60 34.66
N GLY A 181 -42.00 0.02 33.97
CA GLY A 181 -43.02 0.85 34.59
C GLY A 181 -44.08 1.31 33.59
N ALA A 182 -45.27 0.73 33.68
CA ALA A 182 -46.43 0.93 32.82
C ALA A 182 -47.13 2.29 33.01
N GLY A 183 -47.86 2.75 31.98
CA GLY A 183 -48.83 3.85 32.08
C GLY A 183 -49.59 4.06 30.77
N ARG A 184 -50.91 3.81 30.81
CA ARG A 184 -51.87 3.74 29.69
C ARG A 184 -52.52 5.11 29.40
N ALA A 185 -53.12 5.20 28.21
CA ALA A 185 -54.37 5.90 27.86
C ALA A 185 -54.32 7.33 27.25
N ASP A 186 -54.61 7.36 25.93
CA ASP A 186 -55.85 7.87 25.30
C ASP A 186 -55.96 9.35 24.84
N GLY A 187 -56.56 9.53 23.64
CA GLY A 187 -57.39 10.69 23.31
C GLY A 187 -56.99 11.68 22.19
N GLY A 188 -57.51 11.46 20.96
CA GLY A 188 -57.97 12.47 19.96
C GLY A 188 -56.92 13.39 19.29
N GLY A 189 -57.02 13.87 18.05
CA GLY A 189 -58.06 13.92 17.02
C GLY A 189 -57.77 15.13 16.10
N GLY A 190 -57.98 14.99 14.78
CA GLY A 190 -57.91 16.08 13.76
C GLY A 190 -56.49 16.41 13.28
N GLY A 191 -56.11 16.40 11.99
CA GLY A 191 -56.87 16.61 10.77
C GLY A 191 -56.72 18.06 10.32
N GLU A 192 -55.74 18.37 9.45
CA GLU A 192 -55.91 19.30 8.32
C GLU A 192 -54.69 19.31 7.39
N MET A 193 -55.00 19.13 6.11
CA MET A 193 -54.19 19.41 4.94
C MET A 193 -54.09 20.92 4.79
N ASP A 194 -52.92 21.46 4.43
CA ASP A 194 -52.94 22.60 3.50
C ASP A 194 -51.66 22.72 2.66
N THR A 195 -51.91 22.89 1.37
CA THR A 195 -50.95 23.11 0.29
C THR A 195 -51.00 24.57 -0.11
N SER A 196 -49.87 25.24 -0.29
CA SER A 196 -49.64 26.49 -1.08
C SER A 196 -48.27 27.07 -0.66
N SER A 197 -47.38 27.59 -1.51
CA SER A 197 -47.31 27.89 -2.94
C SER A 197 -45.85 27.87 -3.37
#